data_AF-A0A9E3BRV7-F1
#
_entry.id   AF-A0A9E3BRV7-F1
#
_cell.length_a   1.000
_cell.length_b   1.000
_cell.length_c   1.000
_cell.angle_alpha   90.00
_cell.angle_beta   90.00
_cell.angle_gamma   90.00
#
_symmetry.space_group_name_H-M   'P 1'
#
loop_
_entity.id
_entity.type
_entity.pdbx_description
1 polymer ?
#
loop_
_entity_poly.entity_id
_entity_poly.type
_entity_poly.pdbx_seq_one_letter_code
_entity_poly.pdbx_strand_id
1 'polypeptide(L)'
;MIAGWPPALQRQLQVLVTQFLAGGDAWIGVAGLMAMTGGGSFPYTMRLGGHAEPLGGRPQSQAFVWMQGSEPELWVDPRDKNYRDLFDEFARTRLSMSGRPTGTDWNIDHVFPKAAGALDGLSHVRAMAIGAPGNQALGRTIEKAMKQRADDTPGRKRVRHATWMTIGKAAGFTGWDSLPDSASAAGNAAGVSALFIHLATLGIRPPIGALEQSLTAHTLTRIR
;
A
#
# COMPACT_ATOMS: atom_id res chain seq x y z
N MET A 1 -8.77 -4.44 17.24
CA MET A 1 -9.38 -5.38 16.29
C MET A 1 -10.42 -4.61 15.50
N ILE A 2 -10.32 -4.65 14.17
CA ILE A 2 -11.33 -4.08 13.27
C ILE A 2 -12.56 -4.98 13.37
N ALA A 3 -13.64 -4.49 14.00
CA ALA A 3 -14.88 -5.25 14.06
C ALA A 3 -15.32 -5.64 12.62
N GLY A 4 -15.61 -6.93 12.41
CA GLY A 4 -16.07 -7.45 11.11
C GLY A 4 -14.98 -7.95 10.16
N TRP A 5 -13.72 -7.54 10.29
CA TRP A 5 -12.66 -8.02 9.39
C TRP A 5 -12.11 -9.40 9.81
N PRO A 6 -11.86 -10.32 8.87
CA PRO A 6 -11.11 -11.55 9.13
C PRO A 6 -9.74 -11.25 9.76
N PRO A 7 -9.27 -12.02 10.77
CA PRO A 7 -8.00 -11.77 11.45
C PRO A 7 -6.79 -11.66 10.51
N ALA A 8 -6.76 -12.43 9.42
CA ALA A 8 -5.69 -12.37 8.44
C ALA A 8 -5.63 -10.99 7.73
N LEU A 9 -6.78 -10.38 7.41
CA LEU A 9 -6.82 -9.06 6.79
C LEU A 9 -6.40 -7.96 7.77
N GLN A 10 -6.79 -8.09 9.05
CA GLN A 10 -6.34 -7.17 10.09
C GLN A 10 -4.82 -7.21 10.24
N ARG A 11 -4.21 -8.41 10.21
CA ARG A 11 -2.75 -8.57 10.24
C ARG A 11 -2.08 -7.88 9.05
N GLN A 12 -2.60 -8.03 7.83
CA GLN A 12 -2.01 -7.35 6.66
C GLN A 12 -1.98 -5.83 6.82
N LEU A 13 -3.06 -5.22 7.33
CA LEU A 13 -3.08 -3.79 7.61
C LEU A 13 -2.09 -3.41 8.71
N GLN A 14 -2.04 -4.19 9.79
CA GLN A 14 -1.13 -3.95 10.90
C GLN A 14 0.35 -4.04 10.46
N VAL A 15 0.68 -5.00 9.59
CA VAL A 15 2.01 -5.14 8.99
C VAL A 15 2.36 -3.91 8.15
N LEU A 16 1.46 -3.47 7.26
CA LEU A 16 1.67 -2.27 6.45
C LEU A 16 1.91 -1.02 7.32
N VAL A 17 1.09 -0.82 8.36
CA VAL A 17 1.24 0.31 9.28
C VAL A 17 2.55 0.22 10.07
N THR A 18 2.92 -0.97 10.53
CA THR A 18 4.19 -1.19 11.25
C THR A 18 5.38 -0.86 10.37
N GLN A 19 5.41 -1.37 9.13
CA GLN A 19 6.44 -1.06 8.15
C GLN A 19 6.52 0.44 7.83
N PHE A 20 5.36 1.11 7.82
CA PHE A 20 5.29 2.53 7.52
C PHE A 20 5.87 3.36 8.67
N LEU A 21 5.53 3.01 9.91
CA LEU A 21 6.04 3.66 11.11
C LEU A 21 7.52 3.37 11.38
N ALA A 22 8.04 2.24 10.91
CA ALA A 22 9.46 1.90 11.03
C ALA A 22 10.37 2.74 10.12
N GLY A 23 9.81 3.40 9.09
CA GLY A 23 10.55 4.26 8.17
C GLY A 23 11.41 3.48 7.16
N GLY A 24 10.83 3.19 5.98
CA GLY A 24 11.60 2.68 4.83
C GLY A 24 11.16 1.32 4.27
N ASP A 25 10.30 0.57 4.96
CA ASP A 25 9.94 -0.81 4.56
C ASP A 25 8.50 -0.98 4.05
N ALA A 26 7.66 0.05 4.14
CA ALA A 26 6.29 -0.01 3.62
C ALA A 26 6.27 0.22 2.11
N TRP A 27 6.80 -0.72 1.34
CA TRP A 27 6.81 -0.62 -0.11
C TRP A 27 5.42 -0.94 -0.67
N ILE A 28 4.98 -0.17 -1.66
CA ILE A 28 3.65 -0.30 -2.28
C ILE A 28 3.70 -0.39 -3.81
N GLY A 29 4.87 -0.19 -4.41
CA GLY A 29 5.07 -0.32 -5.84
C GLY A 29 6.55 -0.46 -6.21
N VAL A 30 6.85 -1.26 -7.23
CA VAL A 30 8.22 -1.51 -7.69
C VAL A 30 8.32 -1.55 -9.21
N ALA A 31 9.43 -1.06 -9.76
CA ALA A 31 9.71 -1.08 -11.21
C ALA A 31 10.05 -2.48 -11.73
N GLY A 32 10.51 -3.40 -10.87
CA GLY A 32 10.89 -4.76 -11.25
C GLY A 32 11.16 -5.62 -10.03
N LEU A 33 11.08 -6.95 -10.18
CA LEU A 33 11.40 -7.89 -9.10
C LEU A 33 12.85 -7.73 -8.61
N MET A 34 13.77 -7.38 -9.51
CA MET A 34 15.17 -7.08 -9.19
C MET A 34 15.34 -5.92 -8.19
N ALA A 35 14.39 -4.99 -8.14
CA ALA A 35 14.40 -3.93 -7.13
C ALA A 35 14.15 -4.46 -5.71
N MET A 36 13.52 -5.64 -5.58
CA MET A 36 13.27 -6.29 -4.29
C MET A 36 14.33 -7.32 -3.94
N THR A 37 14.87 -8.05 -4.93
CA THR A 37 15.78 -9.20 -4.69
C THR A 37 17.26 -8.88 -4.79
N GLY A 38 17.66 -7.62 -5.04
CA GLY A 38 19.07 -7.19 -4.99
C GLY A 38 19.96 -7.66 -6.15
N GLY A 39 19.36 -8.04 -7.29
CA GLY A 39 20.11 -8.48 -8.48
C GLY A 39 20.75 -7.29 -9.23
N GLY A 40 21.86 -6.78 -8.72
CA GLY A 40 22.71 -5.81 -9.43
C GLY A 40 23.58 -4.98 -8.49
N SER A 41 24.82 -4.73 -8.91
CA SER A 41 25.88 -3.97 -8.24
C SER A 41 25.55 -2.48 -8.01
N PHE A 42 24.47 -2.17 -7.28
CA PHE A 42 24.08 -0.81 -6.93
C PHE A 42 23.93 -0.68 -5.41
N PRO A 43 24.50 0.38 -4.80
CA PRO A 43 24.21 0.70 -3.41
C PRO A 43 22.79 1.26 -3.33
N TYR A 44 22.00 0.89 -2.31
CA TYR A 44 20.61 1.31 -2.02
C TYR A 44 19.52 0.67 -2.92
N THR A 45 18.44 0.03 -2.44
CA THR A 45 17.85 -0.29 -1.13
C THR A 45 17.32 -1.73 -1.26
N MET A 46 17.89 -2.70 -0.53
CA MET A 46 17.31 -4.04 -0.43
C MET A 46 16.25 -4.00 0.64
N ARG A 47 15.04 -4.52 0.37
CA ARG A 47 14.12 -4.84 1.47
C ARG A 47 14.68 -6.08 2.17
N LEU A 48 15.49 -5.84 3.19
CA LEU A 48 16.30 -6.88 3.84
C LEU A 48 15.40 -7.97 4.45
N GLY A 49 15.79 -9.23 4.25
CA GLY A 49 15.20 -10.38 4.96
C GLY A 49 13.92 -10.96 4.36
N GLY A 50 13.64 -10.72 3.08
CA GLY A 50 12.51 -11.37 2.39
C GLY A 50 12.89 -11.99 1.04
N HIS A 51 11.95 -12.73 0.47
CA HIS A 51 12.09 -13.38 -0.83
C HIS A 51 10.76 -13.42 -1.59
N ALA A 52 10.86 -13.51 -2.93
CA ALA A 52 9.70 -13.65 -3.79
C ALA A 52 9.36 -15.13 -4.01
N GLU A 53 8.10 -15.47 -3.81
CA GLU A 53 7.54 -16.79 -4.09
C GLU A 53 6.47 -16.70 -5.18
N PRO A 54 6.28 -17.77 -5.98
CA PRO A 54 5.19 -17.82 -6.94
C PRO A 54 3.82 -17.82 -6.23
N LEU A 55 2.84 -17.25 -6.92
CA LEU A 55 1.42 -17.39 -6.58
C LEU A 55 0.84 -18.51 -7.44
N GLY A 56 0.85 -19.73 -6.90
CA GLY A 56 0.43 -20.94 -7.61
C GLY A 56 1.13 -21.09 -8.97
N GLY A 57 0.34 -21.23 -10.04
CA GLY A 57 0.83 -21.37 -11.42
C GLY A 57 1.02 -20.06 -12.19
N ARG A 58 0.87 -18.90 -11.53
CA ARG A 58 0.91 -17.60 -12.20
C ARG A 58 2.35 -17.20 -12.55
N PRO A 59 2.59 -16.62 -13.75
CA PRO A 59 3.87 -16.01 -14.06
C PRO A 59 4.21 -14.90 -13.07
N GLN A 60 5.48 -14.83 -12.62
CA GLN A 60 5.94 -13.78 -11.71
C GLN A 60 5.85 -12.37 -12.31
N SER A 61 5.74 -12.23 -13.63
CA SER A 61 5.47 -10.96 -14.31
C SER A 61 4.04 -10.46 -14.13
N GLN A 62 3.12 -11.34 -13.72
CA GLN A 62 1.72 -11.03 -13.46
C GLN A 62 1.48 -10.82 -11.97
N ALA A 63 1.98 -11.75 -11.14
CA ALA A 63 1.85 -11.67 -9.69
C ALA A 63 2.89 -12.53 -8.98
N PHE A 64 3.25 -12.14 -7.76
CA PHE A 64 4.07 -12.92 -6.85
C PHE A 64 3.71 -12.61 -5.40
N VAL A 65 4.17 -13.47 -4.49
CA VAL A 65 4.06 -13.28 -3.05
C VAL A 65 5.42 -12.87 -2.51
N TRP A 66 5.51 -11.71 -1.89
CA TRP A 66 6.69 -11.36 -1.10
C TRP A 66 6.53 -11.92 0.31
N MET A 67 7.51 -12.71 0.73
CA MET A 67 7.57 -13.28 2.07
C MET A 67 8.62 -12.53 2.87
N GLN A 68 8.23 -11.96 4.01
CA GLN A 68 9.15 -11.42 5.01
C GLN A 68 8.79 -12.04 6.36
N GLY A 69 9.52 -13.07 6.78
CA GLY A 69 9.11 -13.92 7.89
C GLY A 69 7.79 -14.64 7.58
N SER A 70 6.83 -14.58 8.51
CA SER A 70 5.51 -15.23 8.39
C SER A 70 4.44 -14.36 7.73
N GLU A 71 4.77 -13.14 7.32
CA GLU A 71 3.78 -12.16 6.83
C GLU A 71 3.83 -12.06 5.30
N PRO A 72 2.86 -12.68 4.59
CA PRO A 72 2.84 -12.69 3.14
C PRO A 72 2.23 -11.41 2.57
N GLU A 73 2.80 -10.93 1.46
CA GLU A 73 2.29 -9.77 0.73
C GLU A 73 2.05 -10.10 -0.73
N LEU A 74 0.87 -9.74 -1.24
CA LEU A 74 0.55 -9.93 -2.64
C LEU A 74 1.01 -8.73 -3.47
N TRP A 75 1.78 -9.01 -4.51
CA TRP A 75 2.26 -8.03 -5.49
C TRP A 75 1.72 -8.39 -6.87
N VAL A 76 1.08 -7.44 -7.54
CA VAL A 76 0.35 -7.66 -8.79
C VAL A 76 0.73 -6.63 -9.83
N ASP A 77 0.76 -7.03 -11.10
CA ASP A 77 0.86 -6.11 -12.22
C ASP A 77 -0.30 -5.09 -12.18
N PRO A 78 -0.03 -3.77 -12.07
CA PRO A 78 -1.08 -2.76 -12.02
C PRO A 78 -1.97 -2.74 -13.27
N ARG A 79 -1.59 -3.38 -14.37
CA ARG A 79 -2.38 -3.46 -15.60
C ARG A 79 -3.37 -4.63 -15.58
N ASP A 80 -3.18 -5.59 -14.69
CA ASP A 80 -4.08 -6.74 -14.57
C ASP A 80 -5.49 -6.28 -14.15
N LYS A 81 -6.51 -6.73 -14.88
CA LYS A 81 -7.93 -6.44 -14.58
C LYS A 81 -8.53 -7.46 -13.61
N ASN A 82 -7.87 -8.61 -13.44
CA ASN A 82 -8.33 -9.77 -12.67
C ASN A 82 -7.54 -9.94 -11.36
N TYR A 83 -6.92 -8.87 -10.85
CA TYR A 83 -6.18 -8.88 -9.58
C TYR A 83 -7.01 -9.36 -8.38
N ARG A 84 -8.34 -9.29 -8.46
CA ARG A 84 -9.24 -9.81 -7.44
C ARG A 84 -9.28 -11.33 -7.39
N ASP A 85 -9.01 -12.02 -8.50
CA ASP A 85 -8.89 -13.49 -8.56
C ASP A 85 -7.50 -13.92 -8.09
N LEU A 86 -6.48 -13.12 -8.38
CA LEU A 86 -5.14 -13.28 -7.80
C LEU A 86 -5.19 -13.16 -6.26
N PHE A 87 -5.98 -12.22 -5.74
CA PHE A 87 -6.21 -12.14 -4.30
C PHE A 87 -6.97 -13.35 -3.73
N ASP A 88 -7.94 -13.90 -4.46
CA ASP A 88 -8.66 -15.10 -4.04
C ASP A 88 -7.72 -16.31 -3.89
N GLU A 89 -6.84 -16.51 -4.87
CA GLU A 89 -5.78 -17.54 -4.83
C GLU A 89 -4.80 -17.29 -3.68
N PHE A 90 -4.38 -16.04 -3.48
CA PHE A 90 -3.50 -15.64 -2.38
C PHE A 90 -4.14 -15.89 -1.01
N ALA A 91 -5.42 -15.57 -0.85
CA ALA A 91 -6.15 -15.78 0.40
C ALA A 91 -6.23 -17.28 0.76
N ARG A 92 -6.45 -18.15 -0.24
CA ARG A 92 -6.43 -19.60 -0.05
C ARG A 92 -5.08 -20.15 0.34
N THR A 93 -4.05 -19.73 -0.39
CA THR A 93 -2.73 -20.36 -0.32
C THR A 93 -1.85 -19.78 0.78
N ARG A 94 -2.06 -18.51 1.17
CA ARG A 94 -1.16 -17.77 2.07
C ARG A 94 -1.82 -17.22 3.32
N LEU A 95 -3.13 -16.98 3.31
CA LEU A 95 -3.85 -16.42 4.46
C LEU A 95 -4.67 -17.46 5.24
N SER A 96 -4.65 -18.73 4.81
CA SER A 96 -5.47 -19.82 5.37
C SER A 96 -6.98 -19.50 5.36
N MET A 97 -7.44 -18.81 4.33
CA MET A 97 -8.84 -18.47 4.12
C MET A 97 -9.46 -19.41 3.07
N SER A 98 -10.78 -19.54 3.01
CA SER A 98 -11.44 -20.30 1.93
C SER A 98 -11.37 -19.60 0.56
N GLY A 99 -10.95 -18.34 0.54
CA GLY A 99 -10.90 -17.48 -0.63
C GLY A 99 -10.98 -16.02 -0.21
N ARG A 100 -11.22 -15.16 -1.20
CA ARG A 100 -11.50 -13.75 -0.97
C ARG A 100 -12.73 -13.62 -0.07
N PRO A 101 -12.64 -12.91 1.06
CA PRO A 101 -13.75 -12.80 1.98
C PRO A 101 -14.92 -12.03 1.35
N THR A 102 -16.14 -12.55 1.55
CA THR A 102 -17.39 -11.99 1.04
C THR A 102 -18.03 -11.12 2.12
N GLY A 103 -17.90 -9.81 1.99
CA GLY A 103 -18.47 -8.83 2.93
C GLY A 103 -18.44 -7.42 2.33
N THR A 104 -19.09 -6.49 3.00
CA THR A 104 -19.24 -5.09 2.53
C THR A 104 -18.23 -4.13 3.14
N ASP A 105 -17.53 -4.54 4.19
CA ASP A 105 -16.67 -3.64 4.97
C ASP A 105 -15.27 -3.47 4.37
N TRP A 106 -14.95 -4.25 3.34
CA TRP A 106 -13.67 -4.20 2.64
C TRP A 106 -13.84 -4.32 1.12
N ASN A 107 -12.86 -3.79 0.40
CA ASN A 107 -12.64 -4.04 -1.02
C ASN A 107 -11.26 -4.69 -1.19
N ILE A 108 -11.09 -5.48 -2.25
CA ILE A 108 -9.75 -5.84 -2.70
C ILE A 108 -9.33 -4.80 -3.71
N ASP A 109 -8.20 -4.17 -3.45
CA ASP A 109 -7.64 -3.15 -4.33
C ASP A 109 -6.12 -3.03 -4.21
N HIS A 110 -5.55 -2.33 -5.17
CA HIS A 110 -4.18 -1.88 -5.09
C HIS A 110 -4.07 -0.79 -4.00
N VAL A 111 -3.03 -0.91 -3.19
CA VAL A 111 -2.66 0.07 -2.16
C VAL A 111 -2.20 1.39 -2.81
N PHE A 112 -1.74 1.31 -4.06
CA PHE A 112 -1.42 2.42 -4.94
C PHE A 112 -2.47 2.58 -6.05
N PRO A 113 -2.83 3.80 -6.53
CA PRO A 113 -3.80 3.94 -7.60
C PRO A 113 -3.30 3.31 -8.91
N LYS A 114 -4.21 2.58 -9.55
CA LYS A 114 -3.92 1.75 -10.73
C LYS A 114 -3.31 2.54 -11.89
N ALA A 115 -3.91 3.69 -12.20
CA ALA A 115 -3.52 4.53 -13.33
C ALA A 115 -2.12 5.13 -13.16
N ALA A 116 -1.78 5.60 -11.95
CA ALA A 116 -0.45 6.14 -11.67
C ALA A 116 0.62 5.04 -11.72
N GLY A 117 0.30 3.81 -11.28
CA GLY A 117 1.28 2.72 -11.25
C GLY A 117 1.71 2.29 -12.65
N ALA A 118 0.75 2.16 -13.56
CA ALA A 118 1.01 1.81 -14.95
C ALA A 118 1.78 2.90 -15.71
N LEU A 119 1.61 4.18 -15.35
CA LEU A 119 2.23 5.33 -16.03
C LEU A 119 3.66 5.60 -15.54
N ASP A 120 3.96 5.31 -14.27
CA ASP A 120 5.28 5.56 -13.66
C ASP A 120 6.34 4.47 -13.94
N GLY A 121 6.02 3.47 -14.76
CA GLY A 121 6.90 2.35 -15.07
C GLY A 121 7.04 1.32 -13.95
N LEU A 122 6.03 1.21 -13.08
CA LEU A 122 5.97 0.14 -12.07
C LEU A 122 5.54 -1.17 -12.74
N SER A 123 6.28 -2.24 -12.47
CA SER A 123 5.88 -3.58 -12.89
C SER A 123 4.87 -4.21 -11.92
N HIS A 124 4.95 -3.87 -10.64
CA HIS A 124 4.09 -4.45 -9.61
C HIS A 124 3.70 -3.44 -8.55
N VAL A 125 2.49 -3.58 -8.03
CA VAL A 125 1.95 -2.81 -6.91
C VAL A 125 1.39 -3.77 -5.86
N ARG A 126 1.47 -3.38 -4.59
CA ARG A 126 0.93 -4.19 -3.49
C ARG A 126 -0.60 -4.18 -3.55
N ALA A 127 -1.21 -5.36 -3.49
CA ALA A 127 -2.65 -5.55 -3.47
C ALA A 127 -3.07 -6.16 -2.12
N MET A 128 -4.14 -5.63 -1.52
CA MET A 128 -4.66 -6.15 -0.25
C MET A 128 -6.14 -5.79 -0.06
N ALA A 129 -6.72 -6.26 1.06
CA ALA A 129 -8.00 -5.76 1.51
C ALA A 129 -7.86 -4.34 2.07
N ILE A 130 -8.74 -3.44 1.63
CA ILE A 130 -8.83 -2.04 2.06
C ILE A 130 -10.23 -1.72 2.58
N GLY A 131 -10.36 -0.80 3.55
CA GLY A 131 -11.66 -0.37 4.08
C GLY A 131 -12.60 0.16 3.00
N ALA A 132 -13.84 -0.38 2.96
CA ALA A 132 -14.82 0.02 1.96
C ALA A 132 -15.26 1.49 2.02
N PRO A 133 -15.51 2.09 3.21
CA PRO A 133 -15.96 3.48 3.30
C PRO A 133 -15.00 4.48 2.65
N GLY A 134 -13.71 4.36 2.94
CA GLY A 134 -12.68 5.22 2.33
C GLY A 134 -12.47 4.98 0.84
N ASN A 135 -12.68 3.74 0.35
CA ASN A 135 -12.49 3.42 -1.06
C ASN A 135 -13.65 3.91 -1.97
N GLN A 136 -14.88 3.80 -1.48
CA GLN A 136 -16.09 4.17 -2.24
C GLN A 136 -16.27 5.68 -2.39
N ALA A 137 -15.80 6.46 -1.41
CA ALA A 137 -16.01 7.89 -1.38
C ALA A 137 -15.39 8.64 -2.58
N LEU A 138 -14.25 8.19 -3.12
CA LEU A 138 -13.38 9.10 -3.89
C LEU A 138 -12.55 8.48 -5.04
N GLY A 139 -12.67 7.17 -5.30
CA GLY A 139 -11.74 6.44 -6.18
C GLY A 139 -11.48 7.05 -7.57
N ARG A 140 -12.47 7.69 -8.21
CA ARG A 140 -12.32 8.25 -9.57
C ARG A 140 -11.60 9.61 -9.63
N THR A 141 -11.80 10.47 -8.64
CA THR A 141 -11.28 11.86 -8.67
C THR A 141 -9.79 11.89 -8.33
N ILE A 142 -9.38 11.05 -7.37
CA ILE A 142 -7.98 10.95 -6.92
C ILE A 142 -7.12 10.24 -7.96
N GLU A 143 -7.64 9.17 -8.59
CA GLU A 143 -6.93 8.50 -9.70
C GLU A 143 -6.62 9.46 -10.85
N LYS A 144 -7.56 10.35 -11.20
CA LYS A 144 -7.36 11.35 -12.25
C LYS A 144 -6.33 12.40 -11.86
N ALA A 145 -6.40 12.93 -10.63
CA ALA A 145 -5.45 13.93 -10.14
C ALA A 145 -4.02 13.35 -10.03
N MET A 146 -3.89 12.10 -9.58
CA MET A 146 -2.59 11.43 -9.47
C MET A 146 -2.00 11.03 -10.82
N LYS A 147 -2.85 10.61 -11.77
CA LYS A 147 -2.46 10.42 -13.16
C LYS A 147 -1.89 11.70 -13.76
N GLN A 148 -2.61 12.81 -13.65
CA GLN A 148 -2.15 14.11 -14.16
C GLN A 148 -0.79 14.50 -13.56
N ARG A 149 -0.60 14.33 -12.25
CA ARG A 149 0.68 14.64 -11.59
C ARG A 149 1.84 13.72 -12.02
N ALA A 150 1.56 12.45 -12.32
CA ALA A 150 2.56 11.52 -12.87
C ALA A 150 2.96 11.93 -14.30
N ASP A 151 1.98 12.34 -15.12
CA ASP A 151 2.22 12.85 -16.47
C ASP A 151 3.07 14.14 -16.45
N ASP A 152 2.87 15.00 -15.45
CA ASP A 152 3.55 16.31 -15.32
C ASP A 152 4.97 16.24 -14.71
N THR A 153 5.42 15.09 -14.19
CA THR A 153 6.71 14.96 -13.48
C THR A 153 7.65 13.94 -14.15
N PRO A 154 8.68 14.37 -14.90
CA PRO A 154 9.59 13.44 -15.56
C PRO A 154 10.45 12.66 -14.53
N GLY A 155 10.33 11.34 -14.43
CA GLY A 155 11.27 10.53 -13.65
C GLY A 155 10.74 9.20 -13.13
N ARG A 156 11.41 8.09 -13.46
CA ARG A 156 11.03 6.74 -13.05
C ARG A 156 11.65 6.40 -11.69
N LYS A 157 10.87 6.47 -10.61
CA LYS A 157 11.26 5.96 -9.28
C LYS A 157 11.17 4.42 -9.29
N ARG A 158 12.22 3.73 -8.83
CA ARG A 158 12.31 2.25 -8.78
C ARG A 158 11.41 1.61 -7.72
N VAL A 159 11.18 2.30 -6.60
CA VAL A 159 10.34 1.86 -5.48
C VAL A 159 9.40 3.00 -5.07
N ARG A 160 8.15 2.67 -4.72
CA ARG A 160 7.18 3.56 -4.09
C ARG A 160 6.96 3.09 -2.65
N HIS A 161 7.05 4.03 -1.71
CA HIS A 161 6.74 3.81 -0.30
C HIS A 161 5.31 4.28 0.01
N ALA A 162 4.70 3.68 1.02
CA ALA A 162 3.41 4.11 1.56
C ALA A 162 3.51 5.52 2.11
N THR A 163 2.40 6.24 2.04
CA THR A 163 2.21 7.56 2.62
C THR A 163 1.02 7.53 3.59
N TRP A 164 0.77 8.62 4.32
CA TRP A 164 -0.43 8.73 5.15
C TRP A 164 -1.74 8.57 4.34
N MET A 165 -1.78 9.04 3.08
CA MET A 165 -2.90 8.76 2.17
C MET A 165 -3.07 7.27 1.92
N THR A 166 -1.95 6.56 1.69
CA THR A 166 -1.95 5.11 1.53
C THR A 166 -2.50 4.39 2.76
N ILE A 167 -2.05 4.79 3.95
CA ILE A 167 -2.54 4.22 5.22
C ILE A 167 -4.02 4.52 5.42
N GLY A 168 -4.46 5.75 5.15
CA GLY A 168 -5.87 6.13 5.23
C GLY A 168 -6.74 5.34 4.25
N LYS A 169 -6.31 5.16 3.00
CA LYS A 169 -6.98 4.31 2.00
C LYS A 169 -7.09 2.87 2.50
N ALA A 170 -5.98 2.27 2.93
CA ALA A 170 -5.95 0.89 3.39
C ALA A 170 -6.84 0.67 4.63
N ALA A 171 -6.84 1.62 5.56
CA ALA A 171 -7.66 1.60 6.77
C ALA A 171 -9.13 2.00 6.56
N GLY A 172 -9.50 2.50 5.37
CA GLY A 172 -10.86 2.99 5.10
C GLY A 172 -11.22 4.30 5.79
N PHE A 173 -10.23 5.14 6.14
CA PHE A 173 -10.44 6.43 6.79
C PHE A 173 -11.11 7.42 5.83
N THR A 174 -12.36 7.82 6.08
CA THR A 174 -13.05 8.82 5.25
C THR A 174 -12.33 10.17 5.31
N GLY A 175 -12.03 10.77 4.15
CA GLY A 175 -11.25 12.01 4.06
C GLY A 175 -9.73 11.80 3.96
N TRP A 176 -9.27 10.56 3.76
CA TRP A 176 -7.84 10.23 3.57
C TRP A 176 -7.18 11.00 2.41
N ASP A 177 -7.96 11.48 1.45
CA ASP A 177 -7.56 12.26 0.29
C ASP A 177 -7.33 13.74 0.59
N SER A 178 -7.99 14.23 1.65
CA SER A 178 -7.82 15.56 2.22
C SER A 178 -6.74 15.60 3.30
N LEU A 179 -6.10 14.45 3.60
CA LEU A 179 -4.94 14.41 4.49
C LEU A 179 -3.87 15.35 3.92
N PRO A 180 -3.33 16.25 4.74
CA PRO A 180 -2.85 17.49 4.15
C PRO A 180 -1.50 17.25 3.47
N ASP A 181 -1.27 17.99 2.38
CA ASP A 181 -0.07 17.92 1.53
C ASP A 181 0.83 19.12 1.83
N SER A 182 0.87 19.53 3.10
CA SER A 182 1.57 20.75 3.52
C SER A 182 3.01 20.44 3.88
N ALA A 183 3.92 21.35 3.51
CA ALA A 183 5.30 21.25 3.98
C ALA A 183 5.47 21.53 5.48
N SER A 184 4.43 22.06 6.13
CA SER A 184 4.43 22.42 7.55
C SER A 184 3.77 21.33 8.39
N ALA A 185 4.48 20.79 9.39
CA ALA A 185 3.92 19.82 10.33
C ALA A 185 2.60 20.31 10.97
N ALA A 186 2.52 21.61 11.32
CA ALA A 186 1.33 22.22 11.90
C ALA A 186 0.12 22.20 10.96
N GLY A 187 0.34 22.35 9.64
CA GLY A 187 -0.73 22.31 8.63
C GLY A 187 -1.34 20.91 8.44
N ASN A 188 -0.67 19.87 8.93
CA ASN A 188 -1.07 18.49 8.73
C ASN A 188 -1.57 17.78 10.01
N ALA A 189 -1.36 18.40 11.18
CA ALA A 189 -1.58 17.79 12.48
C ALA A 189 -3.02 17.28 12.68
N ALA A 190 -4.03 18.10 12.36
CA ALA A 190 -5.44 17.72 12.57
C ALA A 190 -5.86 16.48 11.76
N GLY A 191 -5.45 16.40 10.48
CA GLY A 191 -5.74 15.25 9.62
C GLY A 191 -5.06 13.97 10.10
N VAL A 192 -3.79 14.08 10.55
CA VAL A 192 -3.06 12.94 11.11
C VAL A 192 -3.64 12.49 12.44
N SER A 193 -3.99 13.41 13.33
CA SER A 193 -4.65 13.07 14.59
C SER A 193 -5.97 12.32 14.33
N ALA A 194 -6.77 12.76 13.36
CA ALA A 194 -8.00 12.06 12.98
C ALA A 194 -7.72 10.65 12.44
N LEU A 195 -6.69 10.49 11.59
CA LEU A 195 -6.24 9.18 11.13
C LEU A 195 -5.75 8.29 12.28
N PHE A 196 -5.04 8.83 13.27
CA PHE A 196 -4.54 8.07 14.42
C PHE A 196 -5.70 7.60 15.31
N ILE A 197 -6.70 8.46 15.53
CA ILE A 197 -7.93 8.08 16.22
C ILE A 197 -8.60 6.93 15.47
N HIS A 198 -8.73 7.03 14.15
CA HIS A 198 -9.27 5.95 13.31
C HIS A 198 -8.45 4.66 13.42
N LEU A 199 -7.12 4.73 13.30
CA LEU A 199 -6.26 3.55 13.49
C LEU A 199 -6.43 2.94 14.90
N ALA A 200 -6.62 3.77 15.93
CA ALA A 200 -6.84 3.30 17.29
C ALA A 200 -8.17 2.55 17.42
N THR A 201 -9.24 2.93 16.71
CA THR A 201 -10.50 2.16 16.66
C THR A 201 -10.30 0.79 15.99
N LEU A 202 -9.32 0.67 15.10
CA LEU A 202 -8.89 -0.60 14.49
C LEU A 202 -8.00 -1.44 15.42
N GLY A 203 -7.58 -0.88 16.56
CA GLY A 203 -6.64 -1.49 17.51
C GLY A 203 -5.17 -1.30 17.13
N ILE A 204 -4.88 -0.40 16.18
CA ILE A 204 -3.53 -0.03 15.78
C ILE A 204 -3.19 1.28 16.49
N ARG A 205 -2.16 1.29 17.34
CA ARG A 205 -1.76 2.49 18.11
C ARG A 205 -0.38 2.95 17.66
N PRO A 206 -0.29 3.90 16.72
CA PRO A 206 0.99 4.50 16.37
C PRO A 206 1.64 5.17 17.59
N PRO A 207 2.98 5.20 17.70
CA PRO A 207 3.66 5.90 18.78
C PRO A 207 3.37 7.40 18.72
N ILE A 208 3.23 8.05 19.88
CA ILE A 208 2.85 9.47 20.03
C ILE A 208 3.83 10.40 19.26
N GLY A 209 5.11 10.03 19.16
CA GLY A 209 6.13 10.77 18.41
C GLY A 209 6.08 10.61 16.87
N ALA A 210 5.25 9.72 16.32
CA ALA A 210 5.06 9.59 14.88
C ALA A 210 4.26 10.75 14.25
N LEU A 211 3.68 11.62 15.09
CA LEU A 211 2.98 12.82 14.64
C LEU A 211 3.94 13.86 14.03
N GLU A 212 5.24 13.77 14.33
CA GLU A 212 6.16 14.90 14.16
C GLU A 212 7.14 14.82 12.98
N GLN A 213 7.20 13.72 12.23
CA GLN A 213 8.15 13.64 11.12
C GLN A 213 7.49 13.97 9.79
N SER A 214 7.61 15.25 9.42
CA SER A 214 7.43 15.77 8.06
C SER A 214 6.23 15.18 7.32
N LEU A 215 5.04 15.69 7.62
CA LEU A 215 3.88 15.55 6.74
C LEU A 215 4.02 16.33 5.41
N THR A 216 5.22 16.86 5.18
CA THR A 216 5.77 17.34 3.94
C THR A 216 5.77 16.24 2.88
N ALA A 217 4.92 16.41 1.87
CA ALA A 217 5.25 16.11 0.49
C ALA A 217 5.93 14.76 0.23
N HIS A 218 5.26 13.67 0.63
CA HIS A 218 5.10 12.61 -0.35
C HIS A 218 3.75 12.76 -1.08
N THR A 219 3.56 13.91 -1.74
CA THR A 219 3.17 13.76 -3.14
C THR A 219 4.11 12.73 -3.75
N LEU A 220 3.71 12.01 -4.77
CA LEU A 220 4.63 11.11 -5.47
C LEU A 220 5.90 11.80 -6.04
N THR A 221 6.13 13.09 -5.74
CA THR A 221 7.39 13.79 -5.90
C THR A 221 8.52 13.21 -5.02
N ARG A 222 9.71 13.45 -5.53
CA ARG A 222 10.97 12.73 -5.30
C ARG A 222 11.48 12.90 -3.87
N ILE A 223 11.98 11.83 -3.25
CA ILE A 223 13.21 11.99 -2.45
C ILE A 223 14.35 11.82 -3.46
N ARG A 224 15.26 12.79 -3.44
CA ARG A 224 16.41 12.92 -4.35
C ARG A 224 17.31 11.69 -4.29
#